data_AF-A0A1P8YX12-F1
#
_entry.id   AF-A0A1P8YX12-F1
#
_cell.length_a   1.000
_cell.length_b   1.000
_cell.length_c   1.000
_cell.angle_alpha   90.00
_cell.angle_beta   90.00
_cell.angle_gamma   90.00
#
_symmetry.space_group_name_H-M   'P 1'
#
loop_
_entity.id
_entity.type
_entity.pdbx_description
1 polymer ?
#
loop_
_entity_poly.entity_id
_entity_poly.type
_entity_poly.pdbx_seq_one_letter_code
_entity_poly.pdbx_strand_id
1 'polypeptide(L)'
;MSTWFMFMFQESNSYYADNLISFHNMVMMIIIMISTLTVYIILDLFMNKFSNLFLLKNHNIEIIWTVIPIIILLIICFPSLKILYLIDEIVNPFFSIKSIGHQWY
;
A
#
# COMPACT_ATOMS: atom_id res chain seq x y z
N MET A 1 -2.44 -3.04 23.09
CA MET A 1 -3.71 -3.79 23.18
C MET A 1 -4.74 -3.11 22.31
N SER A 2 -5.56 -3.87 21.60
CA SER A 2 -6.66 -3.30 20.82
C SER A 2 -7.69 -2.67 21.75
N THR A 3 -8.00 -1.40 21.51
CA THR A 3 -9.12 -0.72 22.15
C THR A 3 -10.41 -0.95 21.34
N TRP A 4 -11.57 -0.69 21.95
CA TRP A 4 -12.84 -0.74 21.24
C TRP A 4 -12.86 0.30 20.10
N PHE A 5 -13.45 -0.06 18.95
CA PHE A 5 -13.52 0.80 17.75
C PHE A 5 -12.17 1.24 17.16
N MET A 6 -11.12 0.44 17.31
CA MET A 6 -9.81 0.76 16.73
C MET A 6 -9.77 0.46 15.22
N PHE A 7 -9.65 1.52 14.40
CA PHE A 7 -9.54 1.39 12.93
C PHE A 7 -8.10 1.33 12.41
N MET A 8 -7.15 1.91 13.15
CA MET A 8 -5.72 1.93 12.79
C MET A 8 -4.96 0.79 13.46
N PHE A 9 -3.64 0.71 13.25
CA PHE A 9 -2.77 -0.20 14.00
C PHE A 9 -2.62 0.18 15.47
N GLN A 10 -2.25 -0.80 16.31
CA GLN A 10 -1.87 -0.52 17.69
C GLN A 10 -0.62 0.38 17.69
N GLU A 11 -0.42 1.13 18.77
CA GLU A 11 0.80 1.92 18.96
C GLU A 11 2.05 1.03 18.85
N SER A 12 3.05 1.52 18.13
CA SER A 12 4.31 0.80 17.92
C SER A 12 5.09 0.70 19.23
N ASN A 13 5.52 -0.52 19.55
CA ASN A 13 6.40 -0.77 20.71
C ASN A 13 7.81 -1.21 20.29
N SER A 14 8.12 -1.16 19.00
CA SER A 14 9.43 -1.49 18.44
C SER A 14 9.71 -0.66 17.19
N TYR A 15 10.99 -0.46 16.88
CA TYR A 15 11.43 0.26 15.68
C TYR A 15 10.89 -0.36 14.39
N TYR A 16 10.83 -1.70 14.33
CA TYR A 16 10.26 -2.42 13.18
C TYR A 16 8.77 -2.15 13.00
N ALA A 17 8.00 -2.14 14.09
CA ALA A 17 6.56 -1.84 14.03
C ALA A 17 6.31 -0.40 13.56
N ASP A 18 7.12 0.56 14.00
CA ASP A 18 6.99 1.95 13.59
C ASP A 18 7.27 2.16 12.08
N ASN A 19 8.32 1.50 11.57
CA ASN A 19 8.61 1.49 10.14
C ASN A 19 7.49 0.86 9.32
N LEU A 20 6.88 -0.23 9.81
CA LEU A 20 5.74 -0.87 9.14
C LEU A 20 4.49 0.03 9.11
N ILE A 21 4.20 0.75 10.20
CA ILE A 21 3.08 1.70 10.26
C ILE A 21 3.33 2.87 9.29
N SER A 22 4.55 3.41 9.23
CA SER A 22 4.87 4.50 8.29
C SER A 22 4.75 4.05 6.82
N PHE A 23 5.22 2.84 6.49
CA PHE A 23 5.05 2.26 5.17
C PHE A 23 3.58 2.02 4.81
N HIS A 24 2.79 1.48 5.74
CA HIS A 24 1.36 1.33 5.56
C HIS A 24 0.69 2.67 5.24
N ASN A 25 1.01 3.73 6.01
CA ASN A 25 0.42 5.06 5.78
C ASN A 25 0.77 5.61 4.39
N MET A 26 2.01 5.40 3.93
CA MET A 26 2.42 5.78 2.56
C MET A 26 1.62 5.01 1.50
N VAL A 27 1.47 3.69 1.65
CA VAL A 27 0.71 2.86 0.70
C VAL A 27 -0.77 3.24 0.71
N MET A 28 -1.36 3.47 1.88
CA MET A 28 -2.76 3.89 2.00
C MET A 28 -3.00 5.25 1.35
N MET A 29 -2.08 6.20 1.47
CA MET A 29 -2.17 7.48 0.77
C MET A 29 -2.24 7.29 -0.75
N ILE A 30 -1.40 6.41 -1.30
CA ILE A 30 -1.38 6.11 -2.75
C ILE A 30 -2.68 5.42 -3.18
N ILE A 31 -3.17 4.44 -2.42
CA ILE A 31 -4.42 3.73 -2.72
C ILE A 31 -5.59 4.70 -2.72
N ILE A 32 -5.69 5.57 -1.71
CA ILE A 32 -6.74 6.59 -1.64
C ILE A 32 -6.67 7.50 -2.86
N MET A 33 -5.48 7.98 -3.25
CA MET A 33 -5.29 8.82 -4.45
C MET A 33 -5.77 8.14 -5.74
N ILE A 34 -5.46 6.85 -5.94
CA ILE A 34 -5.90 6.11 -7.14
C ILE A 34 -7.42 5.90 -7.09
N SER A 35 -7.96 5.55 -5.92
CA SER A 35 -9.40 5.33 -5.75
C SER A 35 -10.22 6.61 -6.00
N THR A 36 -9.74 7.78 -5.55
CA THR A 36 -10.43 9.05 -5.79
C THR A 36 -10.35 9.48 -7.25
N LEU A 37 -9.21 9.28 -7.91
CA LEU A 37 -9.06 9.55 -9.36
C LEU A 37 -9.99 8.68 -10.21
N THR A 38 -10.06 7.38 -9.90
CA THR A 38 -10.94 6.45 -10.63
C THR A 38 -12.42 6.79 -10.42
N VAL A 39 -12.84 7.08 -9.19
CA VAL A 39 -14.20 7.54 -8.90
C VAL A 39 -14.51 8.85 -9.64
N TYR A 40 -13.58 9.80 -9.68
CA TYR A 40 -13.76 11.05 -10.41
C TYR A 40 -13.98 10.82 -11.92
N ILE A 41 -13.17 9.98 -12.56
CA ILE A 41 -13.32 9.64 -14.00
C ILE A 41 -14.69 9.01 -14.26
N ILE A 42 -15.11 8.08 -13.40
CA ILE A 42 -16.41 7.43 -13.52
C ILE A 42 -17.55 8.45 -13.43
N LEU A 43 -17.50 9.38 -12.47
CA LEU A 43 -18.50 10.43 -12.32
C LEU A 43 -18.56 11.35 -13.54
N ASP A 44 -17.41 11.74 -14.09
CA ASP A 44 -17.34 12.57 -15.29
C ASP A 44 -17.96 11.86 -16.51
N LEU A 45 -17.66 10.57 -16.69
CA LEU A 45 -18.26 9.76 -17.76
C LEU A 45 -19.80 9.65 -17.64
N PHE A 46 -20.33 9.55 -16.42
CA PHE A 46 -21.78 9.51 -16.20
C PHE A 46 -22.46 10.85 -16.47
N MET A 47 -21.79 11.97 -16.20
CA MET A 47 -22.36 13.31 -16.40
C MET A 47 -22.23 13.82 -17.83
N ASN A 48 -21.30 13.26 -18.61
CA ASN A 48 -21.05 13.69 -19.97
C ASN A 48 -22.21 13.30 -20.91
N LYS A 49 -22.76 14.29 -21.63
CA LYS A 49 -23.87 14.11 -22.56
C LYS A 49 -23.43 13.81 -23.99
N PHE A 50 -22.15 14.00 -24.32
CA PHE A 50 -21.63 13.86 -25.68
C PHE A 50 -21.14 12.44 -25.95
N SER A 51 -21.55 11.88 -27.09
CA SER A 51 -21.10 10.55 -27.56
C SER A 51 -20.04 10.68 -28.66
N ASN A 52 -18.94 9.93 -28.54
CA ASN A 52 -17.97 9.77 -29.62
C ASN A 52 -17.81 8.28 -29.97
N LEU A 53 -18.26 7.89 -31.18
CA LEU A 53 -18.25 6.50 -31.65
C LEU A 53 -16.91 6.08 -32.30
N PHE A 54 -16.06 7.04 -32.68
CA PHE A 54 -14.83 6.77 -33.42
C PHE A 54 -13.60 6.55 -32.51
N LEU A 55 -13.77 6.62 -31.19
CA LEU A 55 -12.68 6.45 -30.21
C LEU A 55 -12.37 4.97 -29.92
N LEU A 56 -12.08 4.18 -30.96
CA LEU A 56 -11.89 2.73 -30.85
C LEU A 56 -10.48 2.32 -30.45
N LYS A 57 -9.46 3.08 -30.88
CA LYS A 57 -8.05 2.78 -30.61
C LYS A 57 -7.30 4.08 -30.40
N ASN A 58 -6.68 4.22 -29.24
CA ASN A 58 -5.79 5.34 -28.98
C ASN A 58 -4.55 4.85 -28.21
N HIS A 59 -3.54 4.45 -28.98
CA HIS A 59 -2.31 3.87 -28.44
C HIS A 59 -1.60 4.81 -27.46
N ASN A 60 -1.70 6.12 -27.66
CA ASN A 60 -1.08 7.11 -26.77
C ASN A 60 -1.66 7.05 -25.35
N ILE A 61 -2.97 6.83 -25.21
CA ILE A 61 -3.64 6.70 -23.90
C ILE A 61 -3.22 5.39 -23.23
N GLU A 62 -3.10 4.32 -24.02
CA GLU A 62 -2.66 3.02 -23.51
C GLU A 62 -1.26 3.06 -22.92
N ILE A 63 -0.33 3.76 -23.59
CA ILE A 63 1.03 3.96 -23.07
C ILE A 63 0.98 4.75 -21.76
N ILE A 64 0.16 5.79 -21.67
CA ILE A 64 0.08 6.63 -20.46
C ILE A 64 -0.43 5.82 -19.27
N TRP A 65 -1.55 5.11 -19.42
CA TRP A 65 -2.14 4.34 -18.30
C TRP A 65 -1.38 3.06 -17.96
N THR A 66 -0.40 2.62 -18.76
CA THR A 66 0.47 1.47 -18.44
C THR A 66 1.74 1.92 -17.72
N VAL A 67 2.36 3.01 -18.19
CA VAL A 67 3.59 3.55 -17.59
C VAL A 67 3.33 4.16 -16.21
N ILE A 68 2.21 4.89 -16.02
CA ILE A 68 1.90 5.53 -14.73
C ILE A 68 1.82 4.49 -13.58
N PRO A 69 1.03 3.40 -13.68
CA PRO A 69 0.98 2.38 -12.63
C PRO A 69 2.32 1.70 -12.35
N ILE A 70 3.14 1.45 -13.38
CA ILE A 70 4.46 0.85 -13.20
C ILE A 70 5.36 1.73 -12.33
N ILE A 71 5.36 3.05 -12.58
CA ILE A 71 6.14 4.00 -11.78
C ILE A 71 5.64 4.03 -10.33
N ILE A 72 4.33 4.02 -10.11
CA ILE A 72 3.74 3.99 -8.75
C ILE A 72 4.18 2.72 -8.01
N LEU A 73 4.16 1.56 -8.67
CA LEU A 73 4.60 0.30 -8.06
C LEU A 73 6.09 0.32 -7.68
N LEU A 74 6.95 0.92 -8.52
CA LEU A 74 8.37 1.06 -8.20
C LEU A 74 8.59 1.94 -6.95
N ILE A 75 7.82 3.02 -6.81
CA ILE A 75 7.88 3.90 -5.63
C ILE A 75 7.45 3.16 -4.36
N ILE A 76 6.48 2.24 -4.43
CA ILE A 76 6.06 1.41 -3.30
C ILE A 76 7.12 0.33 -2.99
N CYS A 77 7.71 -0.26 -4.03
CA CYS A 77 8.65 -1.36 -3.90
C CYS A 77 9.94 -0.98 -3.17
N PHE A 78 10.45 0.23 -3.40
CA PHE A 78 11.71 0.67 -2.80
C PHE A 78 11.68 0.70 -1.25
N PRO A 79 10.74 1.39 -0.58
CA PRO A 79 10.63 1.36 0.87
C PRO A 79 10.22 -0.02 1.40
N SER A 80 9.41 -0.79 0.65
CA SER A 80 8.99 -2.13 1.09
C SER A 80 10.17 -3.10 1.21
N LEU A 81 11.05 -3.11 0.20
CA LEU A 81 12.24 -3.97 0.22
C LEU A 81 13.22 -3.54 1.32
N LYS A 82 13.40 -2.23 1.53
CA LYS A 82 14.23 -1.73 2.63
C LYS A 82 13.74 -2.26 3.98
N ILE A 83 12.44 -2.22 4.25
CA ILE A 83 11.88 -2.70 5.53
C ILE A 83 12.02 -4.21 5.65
N LEU A 84 11.82 -4.96 4.57
CA LEU A 84 12.00 -6.41 4.57
C LEU A 84 13.41 -6.81 5.02
N TYR A 85 14.43 -6.19 4.43
CA TYR A 85 15.82 -6.48 4.81
C TYR A 85 16.15 -6.02 6.23
N LEU A 86 15.60 -4.90 6.69
CA LEU A 86 15.79 -4.44 8.07
C LEU A 86 15.26 -5.45 9.10
N ILE A 87 14.16 -6.14 8.81
CA ILE A 87 13.55 -7.12 9.74
C ILE A 87 14.33 -8.43 9.77
N ASP A 88 14.92 -8.82 8.64
CA ASP A 88 15.66 -10.09 8.53
C ASP A 88 17.05 -10.03 9.21
N GLU A 89 17.61 -8.84 9.35
CA GLU A 89 18.89 -8.64 10.04
C GLU A 89 18.75 -8.86 11.56
N ILE A 90 19.20 -10.03 12.03
CA ILE A 90 19.35 -10.33 13.45
C ILE A 90 20.67 -9.73 13.95
N VAL A 91 20.59 -8.59 14.65
CA VAL A 91 21.74 -7.97 15.29
C VAL A 91 21.94 -8.57 16.69
N ASN A 92 23.00 -9.36 16.86
CA ASN A 92 23.57 -9.87 18.13
C ASN A 92 22.66 -9.75 19.37
N PRO A 93 21.74 -10.71 19.59
CA PRO A 93 20.80 -10.63 20.71
C PRO A 93 21.51 -10.85 22.05
N PHE A 94 21.12 -10.09 23.07
CA PHE A 94 21.62 -10.26 24.45
C PHE A 94 21.08 -11.53 25.13
N PHE A 95 19.87 -11.98 24.77
CA PHE A 95 19.21 -13.15 25.37
C PHE A 95 18.43 -13.94 24.31
N SER A 96 18.30 -15.24 24.50
CA SER A 96 17.46 -16.13 23.68
C SER A 96 16.38 -16.80 24.55
N ILE A 97 15.13 -16.75 24.10
CA ILE A 97 13.98 -17.36 24.78
C ILE A 97 13.30 -18.29 23.77
N LYS A 98 13.06 -19.54 24.17
CA LYS A 98 12.32 -20.50 23.35
C LYS A 98 10.88 -20.60 23.86
N SER A 99 9.91 -20.37 22.99
CA SER A 99 8.50 -20.65 23.24
C SER A 99 8.08 -21.87 22.42
N ILE A 100 7.43 -22.85 23.06
CA ILE A 100 6.90 -24.06 22.44
C ILE A 100 5.40 -24.07 22.74
N GLY A 101 4.58 -23.93 21.70
CA GLY A 101 3.12 -23.99 21.84
C GLY A 101 2.61 -25.43 21.84
N HIS A 102 1.69 -25.71 22.75
CA HIS A 102 0.81 -26.86 22.82
C HIS A 102 -0.62 -26.47 22.41
N GLN A 103 -1.52 -27.45 22.39
CA GLN A 103 -2.92 -27.16 22.15
C GLN A 103 -3.49 -26.33 23.31
N TRP A 104 -3.80 -25.06 23.02
CA TRP A 104 -4.32 -24.06 23.96
C TRP A 104 -3.34 -23.50 25.01
N TYR A 105 -2.02 -23.71 24.91
CA TYR A 105 -1.03 -23.01 25.74
C TYR A 105 0.37 -23.01 25.14
#